data_AF-A0A1C6II00-F1
#
_entry.id   AF-A0A1C6II00-F1
#
_cell.length_a   1.000
_cell.length_b   1.000
_cell.length_c   1.000
_cell.angle_alpha   90.00
_cell.angle_beta   90.00
_cell.angle_gamma   90.00
#
_symmetry.space_group_name_H-M   'P 1'
#
loop_
_entity.id
_entity.type
_entity.pdbx_description
1 polymer ?
#
loop_
_entity_poly.entity_id
_entity_poly.type
_entity_poly.pdbx_seq_one_letter_code
_entity_poly.pdbx_strand_id
1 'polypeptide(L)'
;MAQQAANGQSTESNPGGYIWPVNSRYITSTMGGRNSPGGIGSTNHKGTDIGRVGYTSSIYAAKSGTVIVSQYSSSYGNYVVISHGSGNTTPGSA
;
A
#
# COMPACT_ATOMS: atom_id res chain seq x y z
N MET A 1 -1.65 6.48 17.76
CA MET A 1 -0.47 5.73 17.24
C MET A 1 0.64 5.51 18.28
N ALA A 2 0.80 6.37 19.29
CA ALA A 2 1.89 6.23 20.28
C ALA A 2 1.77 5.04 21.27
N GLN A 3 0.67 4.29 21.25
CA GLN A 3 0.39 3.25 22.26
C GLN A 3 0.80 1.83 21.83
N GLN A 4 1.10 1.60 20.54
CA GLN A 4 1.48 0.26 20.05
C GLN A 4 2.98 -0.06 20.23
N ALA A 5 3.82 0.94 20.52
CA ALA A 5 5.23 0.73 20.84
C ALA A 5 5.48 0.32 22.30
N ALA A 6 4.48 0.42 23.18
CA ALA A 6 4.64 0.19 24.62
C ALA A 6 4.38 -1.25 25.09
N ASN A 7 3.75 -2.10 24.27
CA ASN A 7 3.24 -3.40 24.71
C ASN A 7 4.05 -4.62 24.23
N GLY A 8 5.25 -4.44 23.69
CA GLY A 8 6.13 -5.56 23.32
C GLY A 8 5.50 -6.56 22.35
N GLN A 9 4.44 -6.19 21.63
CA GLN A 9 3.86 -7.02 20.59
C GLN A 9 4.88 -7.08 19.46
N SER A 10 5.34 -8.29 19.18
CA SER A 10 6.08 -8.63 17.98
C SER A 10 5.35 -8.02 16.79
N THR A 11 5.99 -7.04 16.15
CA THR A 11 5.57 -6.58 14.84
C THR A 11 5.78 -7.76 13.90
N GLU A 12 4.69 -8.52 13.68
CA GLU A 12 4.61 -9.55 12.63
C GLU A 12 4.96 -8.86 11.32
N SER A 13 6.24 -8.90 11.01
CA SER A 13 6.87 -8.22 9.91
C SER A 13 7.65 -9.32 9.24
N ASN A 14 7.48 -9.51 7.94
CA ASN A 14 8.16 -10.60 7.26
C ASN A 14 9.64 -10.26 7.09
N PRO A 15 10.58 -10.87 7.84
CA PRO A 15 12.00 -10.69 7.60
C PRO A 15 12.45 -11.33 6.27
N GLY A 16 11.65 -12.23 5.70
CA GLY A 16 11.97 -12.99 4.48
C GLY A 16 11.77 -12.26 3.15
N GLY A 17 11.32 -11.00 3.15
CA GLY A 17 11.14 -10.20 1.94
C GLY A 17 9.72 -9.67 1.76
N TYR A 18 9.35 -9.38 0.51
CA TYR A 18 8.03 -8.83 0.18
C TYR A 18 6.94 -9.91 0.19
N ILE A 19 5.79 -9.57 0.79
CA ILE A 19 4.56 -10.36 0.74
C ILE A 19 3.51 -9.68 -0.14
N TRP A 20 2.51 -10.46 -0.54
CA TRP A 20 1.29 -9.92 -1.10
C TRP A 20 0.39 -9.33 0.01
N PRO A 21 -0.09 -8.07 -0.11
CA PRO A 21 -0.57 -7.30 1.04
C PRO A 21 -2.03 -7.60 1.48
N VAL A 22 -2.78 -8.39 0.72
CA VAL A 22 -4.19 -8.70 1.02
C VAL A 22 -4.50 -10.14 0.64
N ASN A 23 -5.53 -10.76 1.23
CA ASN A 23 -5.87 -12.14 0.90
C ASN A 23 -6.29 -12.33 -0.58
N SER A 24 -7.04 -11.37 -1.14
CA SER A 24 -7.48 -11.40 -2.54
C SER A 24 -6.30 -11.41 -3.50
N ARG A 25 -6.35 -12.29 -4.52
CA ARG A 25 -5.40 -12.32 -5.64
C ARG A 25 -5.98 -11.73 -6.93
N TYR A 26 -7.16 -11.11 -6.85
CA TYR A 26 -7.86 -10.59 -8.02
C TYR A 26 -7.34 -9.18 -8.36
N ILE A 27 -6.46 -9.09 -9.36
CA ILE A 27 -5.97 -7.81 -9.88
C ILE A 27 -7.02 -7.23 -10.82
N THR A 28 -7.51 -6.02 -10.51
CA THR A 28 -8.39 -5.25 -11.40
C THR A 28 -7.60 -4.41 -12.40
N SER A 29 -6.40 -3.96 -12.03
CA SER A 29 -5.51 -3.22 -12.93
C SER A 29 -4.04 -3.39 -12.52
N THR A 30 -3.17 -3.69 -13.46
CA THR A 30 -1.73 -3.79 -13.23
C THR A 30 -1.05 -2.42 -13.28
N MET A 31 0.20 -2.37 -12.83
CA MET A 31 1.09 -1.22 -13.08
C MET A 31 1.38 -1.07 -14.59
N GLY A 32 1.56 0.17 -15.04
CA GLY A 32 1.97 0.49 -16.41
C GLY A 32 0.88 1.13 -17.28
N GLY A 33 1.11 1.11 -18.60
CA GLY A 33 0.25 1.77 -19.58
C GLY A 33 -1.17 1.20 -19.59
N ARG A 34 -2.17 2.07 -19.53
CA ARG A 34 -3.61 1.73 -19.62
C ARG A 34 -4.39 2.80 -20.36
N ASN A 35 -5.55 2.43 -20.90
CA ASN A 35 -6.53 3.41 -21.35
C ASN A 35 -7.03 4.21 -20.16
N SER A 36 -7.15 5.53 -20.31
CA SER A 36 -7.65 6.41 -19.25
C SER A 36 -9.05 5.97 -18.80
N PRO A 37 -9.25 5.63 -17.51
CA PRO A 37 -10.58 5.32 -16.98
C PRO A 37 -11.51 6.52 -17.17
N GLY A 38 -12.48 6.39 -18.09
CA GLY A 38 -13.49 7.41 -18.37
C GLY A 38 -12.93 8.76 -18.85
N GLY A 39 -11.69 8.82 -19.34
CA GLY A 39 -11.03 10.06 -19.76
C GLY A 39 -10.49 10.94 -18.62
N ILE A 40 -10.66 10.52 -17.36
CA ILE A 40 -10.24 11.31 -16.17
C ILE A 40 -9.00 10.71 -15.51
N GLY A 41 -8.85 9.38 -15.53
CA GLY A 41 -7.71 8.72 -14.89
C GLY A 41 -6.44 8.77 -15.73
N SER A 42 -5.29 8.50 -15.10
CA SER A 42 -4.01 8.48 -15.83
C SER A 42 -3.95 7.35 -16.87
N THR A 43 -3.23 7.59 -17.97
CA THR A 43 -2.87 6.53 -18.93
C THR A 43 -1.67 5.70 -18.48
N ASN A 44 -1.04 6.05 -17.36
CA ASN A 44 0.06 5.30 -16.76
C ASN A 44 -0.21 5.04 -15.29
N HIS A 45 -0.41 3.78 -14.92
CA HIS A 45 -0.75 3.36 -13.56
C HIS A 45 0.51 3.20 -12.73
N LYS A 46 0.62 3.91 -11.60
CA LYS A 46 1.78 3.87 -10.71
C LYS A 46 1.68 2.80 -9.62
N GLY A 47 0.63 1.98 -9.64
CA GLY A 47 0.36 0.95 -8.65
C GLY A 47 -0.28 -0.28 -9.27
N THR A 48 -0.72 -1.22 -8.44
CA THR A 48 -1.54 -2.37 -8.86
C THR A 48 -2.81 -2.33 -8.02
N ASP A 49 -3.95 -2.35 -8.68
CA ASP A 49 -5.26 -2.35 -8.04
C ASP A 49 -5.70 -3.79 -7.80
N ILE A 50 -6.06 -4.09 -6.55
CA ILE A 50 -6.50 -5.42 -6.11
C ILE A 50 -7.96 -5.31 -5.70
N GLY A 51 -8.84 -5.99 -6.44
CA GLY A 51 -10.28 -5.98 -6.21
C GLY A 51 -10.78 -7.16 -5.38
N ARG A 52 -12.11 -7.27 -5.28
CA ARG A 52 -12.81 -8.30 -4.48
C ARG A 52 -12.37 -8.30 -3.01
N VAL A 53 -12.23 -7.09 -2.45
CA VAL A 53 -11.95 -6.84 -1.04
C VAL A 53 -13.15 -6.08 -0.44
N GLY A 54 -13.43 -6.31 0.84
CA GLY A 54 -14.46 -5.57 1.58
C GLY A 54 -13.86 -4.39 2.33
N TYR A 55 -14.71 -3.46 2.77
CA TYR A 55 -14.28 -2.29 3.56
C TYR A 55 -13.58 -2.65 4.87
N THR A 56 -13.80 -3.86 5.40
CA THR A 56 -13.17 -4.38 6.62
C THR A 56 -12.05 -5.38 6.35
N SER A 57 -11.69 -5.63 5.08
CA SER A 57 -10.61 -6.55 4.75
C SER A 57 -9.27 -6.01 5.29
N SER A 58 -8.53 -6.87 5.99
CA SER A 58 -7.20 -6.53 6.48
C SER A 58 -6.21 -6.32 5.33
N ILE A 59 -5.45 -5.24 5.43
CA ILE A 59 -4.32 -4.92 4.55
C ILE A 59 -3.05 -4.99 5.40
N TYR A 60 -2.07 -5.76 4.93
CA TYR A 60 -0.81 -6.00 5.62
C TYR A 60 0.33 -5.24 4.95
N ALA A 61 1.31 -4.81 5.74
CA ALA A 61 2.53 -4.24 5.21
C ALA A 61 3.25 -5.28 4.34
N ALA A 62 3.64 -4.90 3.13
CA ALA A 62 4.32 -5.81 2.20
C ALA A 62 5.68 -6.28 2.73
N LYS A 63 6.34 -5.50 3.59
CA LYS A 63 7.61 -5.85 4.24
C LYS A 63 7.71 -5.13 5.59
N SER A 64 8.60 -5.57 6.47
CA SER A 64 8.98 -4.81 7.66
C SER A 64 9.43 -3.39 7.32
N GLY A 65 9.01 -2.41 8.13
CA GLY A 65 9.34 -1.01 7.91
C GLY A 65 8.67 -0.07 8.90
N THR A 66 8.91 1.22 8.69
CA THR A 66 8.39 2.32 9.52
C THR A 66 7.32 3.08 8.77
N VAL A 67 6.16 3.28 9.38
CA VAL A 67 5.13 4.18 8.84
C VAL A 67 5.70 5.61 8.82
N ILE A 68 5.80 6.20 7.62
CA ILE A 68 6.25 7.57 7.42
C ILE A 68 5.12 8.53 7.01
N VAL A 69 3.97 8.00 6.57
CA VAL A 69 2.75 8.76 6.30
C VAL A 69 1.54 7.96 6.74
N SER A 70 0.57 8.62 7.38
CA SER A 70 -0.77 8.09 7.65
C SER A 70 -1.75 9.26 7.65
N GLN A 71 -2.44 9.47 6.52
CA GLN A 71 -3.34 10.62 6.36
C GLN A 71 -4.41 10.38 5.29
N TYR A 72 -5.33 11.34 5.20
CA TYR A 72 -6.27 11.44 4.09
C TYR A 72 -5.72 12.33 2.98
N SER A 73 -5.99 11.97 1.74
CA SER A 73 -5.79 12.78 0.54
C SER A 73 -7.08 12.84 -0.25
N SER A 74 -7.39 14.00 -0.85
CA SER A 74 -8.56 14.15 -1.71
C SER A 74 -8.51 13.25 -2.96
N SER A 75 -7.32 12.85 -3.41
CA SER A 75 -7.15 12.00 -4.60
C SER A 75 -6.91 10.53 -4.28
N TYR A 76 -6.21 10.21 -3.18
CA TYR A 76 -5.90 8.81 -2.79
C TYR A 76 -6.82 8.24 -1.71
N GLY A 77 -7.67 9.06 -1.10
CA GLY A 77 -8.42 8.69 0.10
C GLY A 77 -7.50 8.50 1.30
N ASN A 78 -7.87 7.58 2.20
CA ASN A 78 -7.03 7.21 3.34
C ASN A 78 -5.85 6.36 2.86
N TYR A 79 -4.63 6.77 3.16
CA TYR A 79 -3.44 6.05 2.75
C TYR A 79 -2.35 6.01 3.82
N VAL A 80 -1.51 4.99 3.73
CA VAL A 80 -0.35 4.77 4.60
C VAL A 80 0.87 4.52 3.72
N VAL A 81 1.99 5.15 4.06
CA VAL A 81 3.29 4.92 3.41
C VAL A 81 4.25 4.34 4.43
N ILE A 82 4.92 3.25 4.06
CA ILE A 82 5.88 2.53 4.90
C ILE A 82 7.24 2.60 4.21
N SER A 83 8.24 3.12 4.92
CA SER A 83 9.65 3.04 4.52
C SER A 83 10.24 1.72 4.98
N HIS A 84 10.84 0.96 4.07
CA HIS A 84 11.38 -0.38 4.36
C HIS A 84 12.91 -0.40 4.58
N GLY A 85 13.52 0.76 4.84
CA GLY A 85 14.97 0.97 4.92
C GLY A 85 15.54 1.69 3.68
N SER A 86 16.86 1.87 3.62
CA SER A 86 17.55 2.52 2.51
C SER A 86 17.36 1.74 1.20
N GLY A 87 16.45 2.22 0.34
CA GLY A 87 16.25 1.71 -1.02
C GLY A 87 14.80 1.58 -1.49
N ASN A 88 13.78 1.53 -0.63
CA ASN A 88 12.40 1.25 -1.05
C ASN A 88 11.38 2.20 -0.40
N THR A 89 11.30 3.42 -0.93
CA THR A 89 10.14 4.33 -0.77
C THR A 89 9.22 4.19 -1.98
N THR A 90 7.92 4.00 -1.74
CA THR A 90 6.83 4.13 -2.73
C THR A 90 5.67 4.85 -2.02
N PRO A 91 4.95 5.81 -2.63
CA PRO A 91 4.94 6.26 -4.01
C PRO A 91 5.57 7.65 -4.24
N GLY A 92 6.24 7.80 -5.38
CA GLY A 92 6.91 9.02 -5.80
C GLY A 92 6.00 10.08 -6.45
N SER A 93 6.35 11.33 -6.22
CA SER A 93 6.00 12.49 -7.03
C SER A 93 7.26 12.93 -7.78
N ALA A 94 7.19 12.87 -9.12
CA ALA A 94 7.95 13.73 -10.02
C ALA A 94 6.93 14.67 -10.67
#